data_AF-A0A3D1HC95-F1
#
_entry.id   AF-A0A3D1HC95-F1
#
_cell.length_a   1.000
_cell.length_b   1.000
_cell.length_c   1.000
_cell.angle_alpha   90.00
_cell.angle_beta   90.00
_cell.angle_gamma   90.00
#
_symmetry.space_group_name_H-M   'P 1'
#
loop_
_entity.id
_entity.type
_entity.pdbx_description
1 polymer ?
#
loop_
_entity_poly.entity_id
_entity_poly.type
_entity_poly.pdbx_seq_one_letter_code
_entity_poly.pdbx_strand_id
1 'polypeptide(L)'
;MCDDRDDVLHTLPYLKKTDTIVTTVTLIYTERLITMNEELMNTPIERWGAAWQRFMKANYPDEILQLKANGRWEVIPRLIDRESWQMWELLRKQYAAQNPRPKSFSEIAAWEKTRSLIVEHEVMEQVVLQCRE
;
A
#
# COMPACT_ATOMS: atom_id res chain seq x y z
N MET A 1 -52.58 -36.33 -29.41
CA MET A 1 -51.89 -35.28 -28.64
C MET A 1 -50.96 -36.03 -27.70
N CYS A 2 -49.76 -36.42 -28.13
CA CYS A 2 -48.52 -35.62 -28.13
C CYS A 2 -48.23 -35.13 -26.70
N ASP A 3 -47.09 -35.42 -26.06
CA ASP A 3 -45.88 -36.13 -26.46
C ASP A 3 -45.05 -36.33 -25.18
N ASP A 4 -44.30 -37.43 -25.10
CA ASP A 4 -43.32 -37.72 -24.07
C ASP A 4 -42.28 -36.58 -23.94
N ARG A 5 -41.85 -36.30 -22.71
CA ARG A 5 -40.44 -36.02 -22.39
C ARG A 5 -40.22 -35.91 -20.88
N ASP A 6 -40.01 -37.07 -20.27
CA ASP A 6 -38.97 -37.21 -19.26
C ASP A 6 -37.60 -36.80 -19.83
N ASP A 7 -36.69 -36.47 -18.93
CA ASP A 7 -35.24 -36.34 -19.12
C ASP A 7 -34.74 -35.23 -20.06
N VAL A 8 -34.34 -34.10 -19.45
CA VAL A 8 -32.94 -33.63 -19.51
C VAL A 8 -32.61 -32.88 -18.20
N LEU A 9 -32.44 -33.63 -17.11
CA LEU A 9 -31.58 -33.21 -15.99
C LEU A 9 -30.11 -33.58 -16.29
N HIS A 10 -29.66 -33.39 -17.54
CA HIS A 10 -28.23 -33.44 -17.84
C HIS A 10 -27.59 -32.15 -17.34
N THR A 11 -27.09 -32.23 -16.10
CA THR A 11 -25.81 -31.66 -15.64
C THR A 11 -25.18 -30.69 -16.64
N LEU A 12 -25.57 -29.41 -16.57
CA LEU A 12 -24.98 -28.37 -17.40
C LEU A 12 -23.49 -28.23 -17.04
N PRO A 13 -22.55 -28.37 -17.99
CA PRO A 13 -21.11 -28.20 -17.76
C PRO A 13 -20.72 -26.77 -17.39
N TYR A 14 -21.67 -25.83 -17.47
CA TYR A 14 -21.48 -24.41 -17.19
C TYR A 14 -21.26 -24.10 -15.70
N LEU A 15 -21.92 -24.82 -14.77
CA LEU A 15 -21.74 -24.61 -13.33
C LEU A 15 -20.33 -24.97 -12.85
N LYS A 16 -19.79 -26.10 -13.31
CA LYS A 16 -18.43 -26.53 -12.92
C LYS A 16 -17.35 -25.53 -13.35
N LYS A 17 -17.54 -24.86 -14.49
CA LYS A 17 -16.55 -23.92 -15.05
C LYS A 17 -16.57 -22.57 -14.33
N THR A 18 -17.74 -22.09 -13.92
CA THR A 18 -17.85 -20.86 -13.11
C THR A 18 -17.31 -21.06 -11.70
N ASP A 19 -17.60 -22.20 -11.08
CA ASP A 19 -17.07 -22.54 -9.74
C ASP A 19 -15.54 -22.65 -9.77
N THR A 20 -14.99 -23.26 -10.82
CA THR A 20 -13.54 -23.38 -11.00
C THR A 20 -12.89 -22.00 -11.20
N ILE A 21 -13.48 -21.11 -12.00
CA ILE A 21 -12.92 -19.77 -12.25
C ILE A 21 -12.97 -18.92 -10.96
N VAL A 22 -14.11 -18.90 -10.27
CA VAL A 22 -14.27 -18.15 -9.00
C VAL A 22 -13.31 -18.67 -7.93
N THR A 23 -13.16 -19.99 -7.83
CA THR A 23 -12.21 -20.62 -6.90
C THR A 23 -10.76 -20.26 -7.25
N THR A 24 -10.39 -20.31 -8.53
CA THR A 24 -9.02 -19.99 -8.99
C THR A 24 -8.68 -18.52 -8.78
N VAL A 25 -9.60 -17.60 -9.10
CA VAL A 25 -9.40 -16.16 -8.90
C VAL A 25 -9.26 -15.82 -7.41
N THR A 26 -10.08 -16.46 -6.56
CA THR A 26 -9.99 -16.29 -5.10
C THR A 26 -8.66 -16.81 -4.58
N LEU A 27 -8.22 -17.99 -5.05
CA LEU A 27 -6.94 -18.58 -4.67
C LEU A 27 -5.75 -17.68 -5.05
N ILE A 28 -5.69 -17.20 -6.29
CA ILE A 28 -4.63 -16.29 -6.76
C ILE A 28 -4.62 -14.99 -5.95
N TYR A 29 -5.80 -14.45 -5.61
CA TYR A 29 -5.89 -13.26 -4.78
C TYR A 29 -5.37 -13.53 -3.35
N THR A 30 -5.73 -14.67 -2.75
CA THR A 30 -5.23 -15.06 -1.43
C THR A 30 -3.73 -15.32 -1.42
N GLU A 31 -3.20 -16.05 -2.42
CA GLU A 31 -1.76 -16.29 -2.58
C GLU A 31 -1.02 -14.97 -2.72
N ARG A 32 -1.51 -14.06 -3.57
CA ARG A 32 -0.89 -12.74 -3.74
C ARG A 32 -0.92 -11.91 -2.46
N LEU A 33 -2.01 -11.95 -1.68
CA LEU A 33 -2.07 -11.28 -0.38
C LEU A 33 -1.09 -11.91 0.63
N ILE A 34 -0.97 -13.24 0.65
CA ILE A 34 -0.02 -13.95 1.53
C ILE A 34 1.41 -13.60 1.13
N THR A 35 1.76 -13.67 -0.15
CA THR A 35 3.11 -13.34 -0.64
C THR A 35 3.44 -11.87 -0.40
N MET A 36 2.51 -10.94 -0.66
CA MET A 36 2.72 -9.52 -0.36
C MET A 36 2.90 -9.28 1.14
N ASN A 37 2.18 -10.02 1.99
CA ASN A 37 2.33 -9.92 3.43
C ASN A 37 3.66 -10.51 3.91
N GLU A 38 4.11 -11.64 3.35
CA GLU A 38 5.41 -12.24 3.66
C GLU A 38 6.58 -11.35 3.20
N GLU A 39 6.53 -10.83 1.97
CA GLU A 39 7.54 -9.88 1.46
C GLU A 39 7.61 -8.63 2.34
N LEU A 40 6.45 -8.06 2.68
CA LEU A 40 6.37 -6.89 3.55
C LEU A 40 6.92 -7.20 4.95
N MET A 41 6.55 -8.33 5.54
CA MET A 41 7.03 -8.68 6.88
C MET A 41 8.53 -8.99 6.92
N ASN A 42 9.12 -9.38 5.80
CA ASN A 42 10.57 -9.56 5.64
C ASN A 42 11.32 -8.24 5.40
N THR A 43 10.64 -7.13 5.07
CA THR A 43 11.30 -5.83 5.01
C THR A 43 11.40 -5.21 6.41
N PRO A 44 12.53 -4.54 6.71
CA PRO A 44 12.64 -3.76 7.93
C PRO A 44 11.68 -2.55 7.88
N ILE A 45 11.25 -2.08 9.04
CA ILE A 45 10.62 -0.77 9.16
C ILE A 45 11.72 0.29 8.96
N GLU A 46 11.53 1.17 7.99
CA GLU A 46 12.46 2.24 7.66
C GLU A 46 12.07 3.56 8.36
N ARG A 47 12.57 4.68 7.83
CA ARG A 47 12.53 5.98 8.48
C ARG A 47 11.12 6.53 8.66
N TRP A 48 10.22 6.32 7.71
CA TRP A 48 8.88 6.90 7.74
C TRP A 48 7.93 6.05 8.57
N GLY A 49 8.02 4.72 8.47
CA GLY A 49 7.32 3.81 9.36
C GLY A 49 7.74 3.99 10.82
N ALA A 50 9.04 4.17 11.08
CA ALA A 50 9.53 4.50 12.42
C ALA A 50 9.03 5.87 12.91
N ALA A 51 8.95 6.87 12.02
CA ALA A 51 8.39 8.18 12.36
C ALA A 51 6.89 8.09 12.67
N TRP A 52 6.11 7.33 11.91
CA TRP A 52 4.69 7.07 12.21
C TRP A 52 4.53 6.37 13.56
N GLN A 53 5.35 5.37 13.87
CA GLN A 53 5.29 4.72 15.19
C GLN A 53 5.57 5.70 16.34
N ARG A 54 6.50 6.65 16.16
CA ARG A 54 6.75 7.72 17.14
C ARG A 54 5.54 8.65 17.26
N PHE A 55 4.94 9.03 16.13
CA PHE A 55 3.73 9.83 16.08
C PHE A 55 2.56 9.16 16.80
N MET A 56 2.28 7.88 16.54
CA MET A 56 1.22 7.13 17.23
C MET A 56 1.49 7.03 18.73
N LYS A 57 2.73 6.74 19.16
CA LYS A 57 3.09 6.68 20.58
C LYS A 57 2.88 8.00 21.30
N ALA A 58 3.13 9.12 20.62
CA ALA A 58 2.99 10.45 21.20
C ALA A 58 1.55 10.93 21.27
N ASN A 59 0.71 10.58 20.29
CA ASN A 59 -0.61 11.19 20.12
C ASN A 59 -1.79 10.23 20.34
N TYR A 60 -1.61 8.92 20.10
CA TYR A 60 -2.68 7.91 20.12
C TYR A 60 -2.26 6.62 20.84
N PRO A 61 -1.79 6.69 22.11
CA PRO A 61 -1.28 5.50 22.82
C PRO A 61 -2.34 4.41 23.03
N ASP A 62 -3.61 4.78 23.17
CA ASP A 62 -4.71 3.83 23.41
C ASP A 62 -5.02 2.98 22.18
N GLU A 63 -4.90 3.55 20.98
CA GLU A 63 -5.12 2.85 19.71
C GLU A 63 -4.05 1.78 19.44
N ILE A 64 -2.83 1.97 19.95
CA ILE A 64 -1.72 1.02 19.80
C ILE A 64 -2.09 -0.36 20.33
N LEU A 65 -2.88 -0.44 21.41
CA LEU A 65 -3.31 -1.71 21.98
C LEU A 65 -4.18 -2.50 21.00
N GLN A 66 -5.13 -1.83 20.33
CA GLN A 66 -6.00 -2.45 19.33
C GLN A 66 -5.20 -2.85 18.08
N LEU A 67 -4.29 -1.98 17.63
CA LEU A 67 -3.41 -2.27 16.50
C LEU A 67 -2.53 -3.49 16.75
N LYS A 68 -2.04 -3.68 17.97
CA LYS A 68 -1.29 -4.87 18.37
C LYS A 68 -2.18 -6.11 18.41
N ALA A 69 -3.37 -6.00 19.01
CA ALA A 69 -4.32 -7.12 19.09
C ALA A 69 -4.70 -7.64 17.70
N ASN A 70 -4.82 -6.75 16.72
CA ASN A 70 -5.16 -7.07 15.33
C ASN A 70 -3.92 -7.37 14.45
N GLY A 71 -2.72 -7.41 15.01
CA GLY A 71 -1.47 -7.67 14.28
C GLY A 71 -1.01 -6.56 13.32
N ARG A 72 -1.67 -5.40 13.35
CA ARG A 72 -1.45 -4.29 12.41
C ARG A 72 -0.29 -3.37 12.79
N TRP A 73 0.09 -3.37 14.07
CA TRP A 73 1.17 -2.53 14.61
C TRP A 73 2.52 -2.72 13.89
N GLU A 74 2.78 -3.91 13.37
CA GLU A 74 3.99 -4.22 12.60
C GLU A 74 3.80 -4.02 11.09
N VAL A 75 2.58 -4.15 10.58
CA VAL A 75 2.26 -4.10 9.14
C VAL A 75 2.14 -2.66 8.64
N ILE A 76 1.37 -1.82 9.33
CA ILE A 76 1.10 -0.42 8.94
C ILE A 76 2.38 0.39 8.71
N PRO A 77 3.39 0.41 9.60
CA PRO A 77 4.58 1.22 9.37
C PRO A 77 5.34 0.84 8.10
N ARG A 78 5.33 -0.44 7.71
CA ARG A 78 5.97 -0.90 6.46
C ARG A 78 5.19 -0.47 5.21
N LEU A 79 3.86 -0.48 5.31
CA LEU A 79 3.01 0.10 4.26
C LEU A 79 3.26 1.60 4.11
N ILE A 80 3.42 2.31 5.24
CA ILE A 80 3.76 3.73 5.25
C ILE A 80 5.12 3.97 4.59
N ASP A 81 6.14 3.17 4.86
CA ASP A 81 7.44 3.31 4.17
C ASP A 81 7.30 3.17 2.65
N ARG A 82 6.55 2.16 2.20
CA ARG A 82 6.29 1.92 0.78
C ARG A 82 5.54 3.08 0.13
N GLU A 83 4.43 3.52 0.73
CA GLU A 83 3.61 4.62 0.22
C GLU A 83 4.38 5.94 0.21
N SER A 84 5.11 6.22 1.30
CA SER A 84 5.94 7.42 1.43
C SER A 84 7.03 7.45 0.37
N TRP A 85 7.65 6.31 0.06
CA TRP A 85 8.65 6.22 -1.00
C TRP A 85 8.05 6.51 -2.38
N GLN A 86 6.89 5.92 -2.68
CA GLN A 86 6.19 6.14 -3.94
C GLN A 86 5.80 7.61 -4.12
N MET A 87 5.27 8.23 -3.06
CA MET A 87 4.89 9.64 -3.06
C MET A 87 6.11 10.55 -3.18
N TRP A 88 7.17 10.28 -2.43
CA TRP A 88 8.43 11.02 -2.50
C TRP A 88 9.02 11.00 -3.92
N GLU A 89 9.03 9.83 -4.57
CA GLU A 89 9.55 9.65 -5.93
C GLU A 89 8.70 10.37 -6.97
N LEU A 90 7.38 10.42 -6.79
CA LEU A 90 6.48 11.19 -7.64
C LEU A 90 6.72 12.70 -7.48
N LEU A 91 6.68 13.19 -6.25
CA LEU A 91 6.79 14.62 -5.95
C LEU A 91 8.15 15.20 -6.37
N ARG A 92 9.26 14.46 -6.17
CA ARG A 92 10.57 14.94 -6.62
C ARG A 92 10.66 15.08 -8.14
N LYS A 93 9.96 14.23 -8.90
CA LYS A 93 9.89 14.32 -10.37
C LYS A 93 9.04 15.51 -10.79
N GLN A 94 7.89 15.70 -10.16
CA GLN A 94 7.01 16.86 -10.40
C GLN A 94 7.73 18.17 -10.08
N TYR A 95 8.41 18.24 -8.94
CA TYR A 95 9.19 19.42 -8.58
C TYR A 95 10.27 19.72 -9.62
N ALA A 96 11.01 18.71 -10.09
CA ALA A 96 12.05 18.89 -11.09
C ALA A 96 11.52 19.28 -12.48
N ALA A 97 10.31 18.84 -12.84
CA ALA A 97 9.65 19.26 -14.07
C ALA A 97 9.22 20.73 -14.02
N GLN A 98 8.75 21.21 -12.87
CA GLN A 98 8.30 22.59 -12.67
C GLN A 98 9.45 23.56 -12.36
N ASN A 99 10.52 23.06 -11.75
CA ASN A 99 11.67 23.83 -11.31
C ASN A 99 12.94 23.17 -11.89
N PRO A 100 13.32 23.49 -13.14
CA PRO A 100 14.49 22.90 -13.79
C PRO A 100 15.75 23.05 -12.92
N ARG A 101 16.52 21.96 -12.79
CA ARG A 101 17.72 21.96 -11.95
C ARG A 101 18.76 22.94 -12.53
N PRO A 102 19.28 23.88 -11.72
CA PRO A 102 20.32 24.82 -12.16
C PRO A 102 21.66 24.10 -12.41
N LYS A 103 22.62 24.81 -13.00
CA LYS A 103 23.93 24.25 -13.39
C LYS A 103 25.07 24.67 -12.47
N SER A 104 24.94 25.78 -11.75
CA SER A 104 25.98 26.22 -10.82
C SER A 104 25.89 25.46 -9.50
N PHE A 105 27.04 25.20 -8.87
CA PHE A 105 27.10 24.39 -7.65
C PHE A 105 26.29 24.99 -6.50
N SER A 106 26.39 26.30 -6.26
CA SER A 106 25.66 26.99 -5.20
C SER A 106 24.16 26.95 -5.40
N GLU A 107 23.69 27.17 -6.62
CA GLU A 107 22.26 27.10 -6.95
C GLU A 107 21.74 25.66 -6.87
N ILE A 108 22.54 24.67 -7.25
CA ILE A 108 22.19 23.24 -7.10
C ILE A 108 21.96 22.93 -5.62
N ALA A 109 22.85 23.35 -4.73
CA ALA A 109 22.70 23.09 -3.30
C ALA A 109 21.42 23.72 -2.73
N ALA A 110 21.13 24.97 -3.10
CA ALA A 110 19.90 25.66 -2.70
C ALA A 110 18.65 24.95 -3.26
N TRP A 111 18.68 24.58 -4.54
CA TRP A 111 17.59 23.88 -5.21
C TRP A 111 17.32 22.50 -4.58
N GLU A 112 18.36 21.72 -4.28
CA GLU A 112 18.22 20.40 -3.66
C GLU A 112 17.66 20.51 -2.25
N LYS A 113 18.11 21.51 -1.48
CA LYS A 113 17.58 21.79 -0.14
C LYS A 113 16.09 22.13 -0.20
N THR A 114 15.70 23.06 -1.07
CA THR A 114 14.30 23.49 -1.22
C THR A 114 13.41 22.34 -1.67
N ARG A 115 13.84 21.57 -2.69
CA ARG A 115 13.13 20.37 -3.14
C ARG A 115 12.91 19.40 -1.99
N SER A 116 13.97 19.05 -1.26
CA SER A 116 13.87 18.07 -0.18
C SER A 116 12.93 18.55 0.94
N LEU A 117 12.96 19.84 1.30
CA LEU A 117 12.02 20.38 2.29
C LEU A 117 10.56 20.26 1.85
N ILE A 118 10.26 20.65 0.61
CA ILE A 118 8.88 20.61 0.08
C ILE A 118 8.39 19.16 -0.02
N VAL A 119 9.21 18.28 -0.60
CA VAL A 119 8.84 16.88 -0.81
C VAL A 119 8.69 16.14 0.52
N GLU A 120 9.64 16.28 1.45
CA GLU A 120 9.57 15.60 2.75
C GLU A 120 8.42 16.15 3.60
N HIS A 121 8.14 17.46 3.57
CA HIS A 121 6.97 18.03 4.25
C HIS A 121 5.67 17.38 3.80
N GLU A 122 5.45 17.30 2.48
CA GLU A 122 4.22 16.76 1.91
C GLU A 122 4.06 15.27 2.25
N VAL A 123 5.13 14.48 2.15
CA VAL A 123 5.10 13.05 2.53
C VAL A 123 4.77 12.89 4.01
N MET A 124 5.38 13.71 4.87
CA MET A 124 5.12 13.65 6.30
C MET A 124 3.65 13.98 6.61
N GLU A 125 3.12 15.04 6.02
CA GLU A 125 1.74 15.49 6.27
C GLU A 125 0.70 14.51 5.73
N GLN A 126 0.83 14.07 4.48
CA GLN A 126 -0.21 13.26 3.82
C GLN A 126 -0.16 11.78 4.20
N VAL A 127 1.01 11.25 4.58
CA VAL A 127 1.19 9.81 4.78
C VAL A 127 1.58 9.48 6.22
N VAL A 128 2.62 10.12 6.75
CA VAL A 128 3.29 9.68 7.99
C VAL A 128 2.61 10.20 9.26
N LEU A 129 2.01 11.38 9.23
CA LEU A 129 1.36 12.00 10.39
C LEU A 129 -0.16 11.80 10.38
N GLN A 130 -0.59 10.67 9.84
CA GLN A 130 -2.00 10.27 9.81
C GLN A 130 -2.26 9.13 10.80
N CYS A 131 -3.34 9.26 11.58
CA CYS A 131 -3.80 8.14 12.40
C CYS A 131 -4.36 7.05 11.49
N ARG A 132 -3.87 5.81 11.65
CA ARG A 132 -4.31 4.66 10.85
C ARG A 132 -4.67 3.52 11.79
N GLU A 133 -5.97 3.28 11.93
CA GLU A 133 -6.59 2.20 12.70
C GLU A 133 -6.67 0.91 11.91
#